data_AF-A0A061G3X2-F1
#
_entry.id   AF-A0A061G3X2-F1
#
_cell.length_a   1.000
_cell.length_b   1.000
_cell.length_c   1.000
_cell.angle_alpha   90.00
_cell.angle_beta   90.00
_cell.angle_gamma   90.00
#
_symmetry.space_group_name_H-M   'P 1'
#
loop_
_entity.id
_entity.type
_entity.pdbx_description
1 polymer ?
#
loop_
_entity_poly.entity_id
_entity_poly.type
_entity_poly.pdbx_seq_one_letter_code
_entity_poly.pdbx_strand_id
1 'polypeptide(L)'
;MIRGSDAPQFAFVLKERFIYLIDKFQAMKAKNNLNALLGDIMVIFSRLAIVKEVYDHVIRHPFYHSNFIQYSALHDIIHQKKVLTDIIGLLKTMSLVTKVQLNNKDLFVQKQDIHIQNTR
;
A
#
# COMPACT_ATOMS: atom_id res chain seq x y z
N MET A 1 -5.41 5.10 -7.69
CA MET A 1 -4.26 4.95 -8.60
C MET A 1 -4.02 6.26 -9.34
N ILE A 2 -2.77 6.64 -9.55
CA ILE A 2 -2.39 7.87 -10.26
C ILE A 2 -1.56 7.47 -11.48
N ARG A 3 -1.81 8.07 -12.64
CA ARG A 3 -0.99 7.83 -13.84
C ARG A 3 0.40 8.43 -13.63
N GLY A 4 1.44 7.78 -14.15
CA GLY A 4 2.83 8.23 -13.92
C GLY A 4 3.08 9.67 -14.35
N SER A 5 2.51 10.10 -15.48
CA SER A 5 2.59 11.50 -15.96
C SER A 5 1.91 12.51 -15.04
N ASP A 6 0.90 12.07 -14.29
CA ASP A 6 0.08 12.88 -13.39
C ASP A 6 0.60 12.81 -11.94
N ALA A 7 1.55 11.91 -11.62
CA ALA A 7 2.03 11.69 -10.25
C ALA A 7 2.69 12.92 -9.59
N PRO A 8 3.53 13.72 -10.29
CA PRO A 8 4.20 14.86 -9.66
C PRO A 8 3.26 15.88 -9.03
N GLN A 9 2.08 16.13 -9.62
CA GLN A 9 1.13 17.13 -9.10
C GLN A 9 0.46 16.70 -7.80
N PHE A 10 0.39 15.39 -7.54
CA PHE A 10 -0.24 14.84 -6.35
C PHE A 10 0.77 14.45 -5.27
N ALA A 11 2.06 14.32 -5.59
CA ALA A 11 3.10 13.86 -4.67
C ALA A 11 3.20 14.70 -3.39
N PHE A 12 2.94 16.01 -3.48
CA PHE A 12 2.97 16.92 -2.34
C PHE A 12 1.60 17.14 -1.69
N VAL A 13 0.53 16.74 -2.36
CA VAL A 13 -0.86 16.92 -1.91
C VAL A 13 -1.34 15.71 -1.14
N LEU A 14 -1.15 14.51 -1.69
CA LEU A 14 -1.62 13.26 -1.10
C LEU A 14 -0.59 12.70 -0.13
N LYS A 15 -0.84 12.92 1.15
CA LYS A 15 -0.07 12.36 2.28
C LYS A 15 -0.85 11.23 2.95
N GLU A 16 -0.12 10.22 3.42
CA GLU A 16 -0.71 9.13 4.21
C GLU A 16 -1.36 9.65 5.50
N ARG A 17 -2.46 9.02 5.93
CA ARG A 17 -3.22 9.34 7.17
C ARG A 17 -4.02 10.64 7.16
N PHE A 18 -4.16 11.27 6.00
CA PHE A 18 -5.03 12.43 5.81
C PHE A 18 -6.30 12.03 5.07
N ILE A 19 -7.38 12.79 5.31
CA ILE A 19 -8.67 12.59 4.66
C ILE A 19 -8.84 13.65 3.58
N TYR A 20 -9.26 13.21 2.39
CA TYR A 20 -9.44 14.07 1.24
C TYR A 20 -10.83 13.90 0.64
N LEU A 21 -11.42 15.02 0.22
CA LEU A 21 -12.50 15.04 -0.74
C LEU A 21 -11.88 15.02 -2.14
N ILE A 22 -12.25 14.00 -2.92
CA ILE A 22 -11.74 13.77 -4.27
C ILE A 22 -12.91 13.83 -5.25
N ASP A 23 -12.80 14.69 -6.25
CA ASP A 23 -13.79 14.85 -7.32
C ASP A 23 -13.12 14.77 -8.70
N LYS A 24 -13.92 14.58 -9.76
CA LYS A 24 -13.48 14.47 -11.17
C LYS A 24 -12.46 13.35 -11.41
N PHE A 25 -12.77 12.17 -10.87
CA PHE A 25 -11.99 10.96 -11.07
C PHE A 25 -12.64 10.01 -12.08
N GLN A 26 -11.85 9.04 -12.57
CA GLN A 26 -12.35 7.93 -13.39
C GLN A 26 -12.48 6.67 -12.52
N ALA A 27 -13.61 5.98 -12.61
CA ALA A 27 -13.79 4.67 -11.99
C ALA A 27 -13.59 3.57 -13.05
N MET A 28 -12.81 2.55 -12.72
CA MET A 28 -12.56 1.40 -13.60
C MET A 28 -12.60 0.10 -12.81
N LYS A 29 -12.80 -1.03 -13.49
CA LYS A 29 -12.69 -2.36 -12.85
C LYS A 29 -11.29 -2.56 -12.27
N ALA A 30 -11.22 -3.03 -11.02
CA ALA A 30 -9.97 -3.29 -10.34
C ALA A 30 -9.17 -4.43 -11.02
N LYS A 31 -7.85 -4.31 -10.98
CA LYS A 31 -6.93 -5.35 -11.42
C LYS A 31 -6.43 -6.11 -10.19
N ASN A 32 -6.97 -7.30 -9.97
CA ASN A 32 -6.76 -8.08 -8.73
C ASN A 32 -5.31 -8.55 -8.54
N ASN A 33 -4.47 -8.47 -9.58
CA ASN A 33 -3.09 -8.97 -9.55
C ASN A 33 -2.09 -8.02 -8.84
N LEU A 34 -2.51 -6.80 -8.48
CA LEU A 34 -1.64 -5.75 -7.94
C LEU A 34 -2.20 -5.06 -6.68
N ASN A 35 -3.42 -5.41 -6.26
CA ASN A 35 -4.11 -4.72 -5.18
C ASN A 35 -4.49 -5.72 -4.08
N ALA A 36 -4.08 -5.45 -2.84
CA ALA A 36 -4.54 -6.18 -1.65
C ALA A 36 -5.97 -5.76 -1.24
N LEU A 37 -6.51 -4.72 -1.87
CA LEU A 37 -7.83 -4.15 -1.56
C LEU A 37 -8.94 -5.00 -2.15
N LEU A 38 -9.96 -5.30 -1.34
CA LEU A 38 -11.13 -6.12 -1.67
C LEU A 38 -12.18 -5.41 -2.56
N GLY A 39 -11.77 -4.39 -3.32
CA GLY A 39 -12.68 -3.59 -4.14
C GLY A 39 -12.69 -4.02 -5.60
N ASP A 40 -13.89 -4.17 -6.18
CA ASP A 40 -14.07 -4.42 -7.62
C ASP A 40 -13.79 -3.18 -8.49
N ILE A 41 -13.64 -2.02 -7.86
CA ILE A 41 -13.48 -0.72 -8.50
C ILE A 41 -12.17 -0.08 -8.07
N MET A 42 -11.44 0.43 -9.05
CA MET A 42 -10.26 1.25 -8.87
C MET A 42 -10.55 2.67 -9.36
N VAL A 43 -10.25 3.64 -8.50
CA VAL A 43 -10.32 5.07 -8.84
C VAL A 43 -8.98 5.51 -9.46
N ILE A 44 -9.05 6.15 -10.62
CA ILE A 44 -7.91 6.68 -11.37
C ILE A 44 -7.97 8.20 -11.38
N PHE A 45 -6.89 8.81 -10.92
CA PHE A 45 -6.72 10.24 -10.86
C PHE A 45 -6.05 10.69 -12.16
N SER A 46 -6.58 11.75 -12.73
CA SER A 46 -5.97 12.49 -13.85
C SER A 46 -5.66 13.90 -13.38
N ARG A 47 -4.95 14.70 -14.19
CA ARG A 47 -4.80 16.15 -13.98
C ARG A 47 -6.08 16.95 -13.76
N LEU A 48 -7.24 16.39 -14.09
CA LEU A 48 -8.54 17.05 -13.87
C LEU A 48 -9.13 16.79 -12.48
N ALA A 49 -8.55 15.84 -11.73
CA ALA A 49 -9.05 15.48 -10.41
C ALA A 49 -8.86 16.65 -9.44
N ILE A 50 -9.92 16.95 -8.69
CA ILE A 50 -9.90 17.97 -7.64
C ILE A 50 -9.70 17.22 -6.32
N VAL A 51 -8.67 17.62 -5.57
CA VAL A 51 -8.33 17.03 -4.27
C VAL A 51 -8.30 18.13 -3.24
N LYS A 52 -9.10 18.00 -2.18
CA LYS A 52 -9.14 18.94 -1.06
C LYS A 52 -9.01 18.18 0.25
N GLU A 53 -8.02 18.55 1.06
CA GLU A 53 -7.86 18.01 2.41
C GLU A 53 -9.02 18.45 3.30
N VAL A 54 -9.51 17.54 4.13
CA VAL A 54 -10.63 17.78 5.05
C VAL A 54 -10.12 17.66 6.49
N TYR A 55 -10.31 18.73 7.24
CA TYR A 55 -10.04 18.79 8.68
C TYR A 55 -11.36 18.65 9.43
N ASP A 56 -11.90 17.44 9.46
CA ASP A 56 -13.11 17.18 10.24
C ASP A 56 -12.78 16.28 11.43
N HIS A 57 -12.91 16.85 12.62
CA HIS A 57 -12.67 16.18 13.90
C HIS A 57 -13.73 15.10 14.21
N VAL A 58 -14.82 15.05 13.46
CA VAL A 58 -15.98 14.18 13.69
C VAL A 58 -15.95 12.92 12.81
N ILE A 59 -15.18 12.93 11.71
CA ILE A 59 -15.11 11.80 10.79
C ILE A 59 -14.22 10.69 11.36
N ARG A 60 -14.84 9.72 12.05
CA ARG A 60 -14.19 8.45 12.43
C ARG A 60 -14.13 7.50 11.23
N HIS A 61 -13.33 7.83 10.23
CA HIS A 61 -12.98 6.84 9.20
C HIS A 61 -11.86 5.93 9.71
N PRO A 62 -11.99 4.60 9.59
CA PRO A 62 -10.88 3.71 9.87
C PRO A 62 -9.73 4.04 8.91
N PHE A 63 -8.56 4.36 9.45
CA PHE A 63 -7.39 4.74 8.66
C PHE A 63 -6.91 3.62 7.72
N TYR A 64 -7.19 2.37 8.09
CA TYR A 64 -6.84 1.20 7.32
C TYR A 64 -7.99 0.18 7.35
N HIS A 65 -8.33 -0.36 6.19
CA HIS A 65 -9.03 -1.63 6.12
C HIS A 65 -7.96 -2.71 6.03
N SER A 66 -7.80 -3.49 7.11
CA SER A 66 -6.79 -4.54 7.18
C SER A 66 -7.46 -5.86 7.51
N ASN A 67 -7.12 -6.90 6.76
CA ASN A 67 -7.59 -8.26 6.99
C ASN A 67 -6.42 -9.11 7.51
N PHE A 68 -6.00 -8.81 8.75
CA PHE A 68 -4.84 -9.47 9.35
C PHE A 68 -5.07 -10.98 9.47
N ILE A 69 -4.18 -11.75 8.86
CA ILE A 69 -4.18 -13.19 9.05
C ILE A 69 -3.39 -13.59 10.30
N GLN A 70 -3.66 -14.78 10.82
CA GLN A 70 -2.85 -15.35 11.88
C GLN A 70 -1.51 -15.87 11.35
N TYR A 71 -0.46 -15.77 12.17
CA TYR A 71 0.88 -16.25 11.81
C TYR A 71 0.93 -17.75 11.50
N SER A 72 0.08 -18.55 12.16
CA SER A 72 -0.07 -19.99 11.86
C SER A 72 -0.46 -20.24 10.40
N ALA A 73 -1.33 -19.41 9.84
CA ALA A 73 -1.78 -19.52 8.44
C ALA A 73 -0.73 -19.01 7.43
N LEU A 74 0.28 -18.24 7.86
CA LEU A 74 1.36 -17.80 6.96
C LEU A 74 2.12 -18.98 6.37
N HIS A 75 2.32 -20.06 7.12
CA HIS A 75 3.09 -21.21 6.64
C HIS A 75 2.46 -21.81 5.38
N ASP A 76 1.15 -21.98 5.38
CA ASP A 76 0.40 -22.54 4.25
C ASP A 76 0.34 -21.56 3.06
N ILE A 77 0.37 -20.25 3.33
CA ILE A 77 0.30 -19.19 2.32
C ILE A 77 1.66 -18.92 1.66
N ILE A 78 2.78 -19.05 2.39
CA ILE A 78 4.14 -18.81 1.87
C ILE A 78 4.47 -19.75 0.70
N HIS A 79 3.92 -20.96 0.71
CA HIS A 79 4.09 -21.93 -0.38
C HIS A 79 3.24 -21.60 -1.61
N GLN A 80 2.20 -20.77 -1.46
CA GLN A 80 1.38 -20.24 -2.55
C GLN A 80 2.04 -18.97 -3.10
N LYS A 81 2.87 -19.12 -4.13
CA LYS A 81 3.55 -17.98 -4.78
C LYS A 81 2.51 -16.91 -5.16
N LYS A 82 2.76 -15.65 -4.77
CA LYS A 82 2.05 -14.41 -5.19
C LYS A 82 0.73 -14.11 -4.48
N VAL A 83 0.61 -14.36 -3.18
CA VAL A 83 -0.54 -13.91 -2.38
C VAL A 83 -0.19 -12.63 -1.60
N LEU A 84 -1.02 -11.58 -1.75
CA LEU A 84 -0.92 -10.37 -0.93
C LEU A 84 -1.60 -10.61 0.42
N THR A 85 -0.90 -10.25 1.50
CA THR A 85 -1.29 -10.66 2.85
C THR A 85 -1.03 -9.53 3.84
N ASP A 86 -2.01 -9.22 4.69
CA ASP A 86 -1.86 -8.27 5.78
C ASP A 86 -1.36 -8.99 7.04
N ILE A 87 -0.25 -8.50 7.63
CA ILE A 87 0.32 -9.01 8.88
C ILE A 87 0.48 -7.89 9.91
N ILE A 88 0.38 -8.23 11.20
CA ILE A 88 0.64 -7.32 12.32
C ILE A 88 1.42 -8.04 13.42
N GLY A 89 2.44 -7.39 13.97
CA GLY A 89 3.25 -7.95 15.05
C GLY A 89 4.21 -6.92 15.66
N LEU A 90 5.00 -7.35 16.64
CA LEU A 90 6.04 -6.55 17.28
C LEU A 90 7.30 -6.58 16.43
N LEU A 91 7.87 -5.41 16.19
CA LEU A 91 9.20 -5.30 15.63
C LEU A 91 10.24 -5.81 16.63
N LYS A 92 10.98 -6.87 16.28
CA LYS A 92 12.02 -7.44 17.14
C LYS A 92 13.39 -6.86 16.80
N THR A 93 13.78 -6.93 15.53
CA THR A 93 15.07 -6.43 15.02
C THR A 93 14.95 -5.98 13.58
N MET A 94 15.87 -5.12 13.16
CA MET A 94 16.05 -4.69 11.77
C MET A 94 17.52 -4.80 11.39
N SER A 95 17.81 -5.24 10.17
CA SER A 95 19.17 -5.20 9.64
C SER A 95 19.57 -3.77 9.25
N LEU A 96 20.85 -3.56 8.96
CA LEU A 96 21.29 -2.37 8.22
C LEU A 96 20.72 -2.39 6.80
N VAL A 97 20.54 -1.21 6.21
CA VAL A 97 20.16 -1.05 4.82
C VAL A 97 21.35 -1.41 3.94
N THR A 98 21.18 -2.35 3.01
CA THR A 98 22.19 -2.79 2.05
C THR A 98 21.76 -2.48 0.62
N LYS A 99 22.70 -2.48 -0.33
CA LYS A 99 22.40 -2.42 -1.76
C LYS A 99 22.57 -3.81 -2.36
N VAL A 100 21.57 -4.28 -3.10
CA VAL A 100 21.59 -5.58 -3.78
C VAL A 100 21.37 -5.38 -5.28
N GLN A 101 22.11 -6.12 -6.11
CA GLN A 101 21.91 -6.13 -7.55
C GLN A 101 20.79 -7.13 -7.89
N LEU A 102 19.87 -6.74 -8.77
CA LEU A 102 18.82 -7.65 -9.22
C LEU A 102 19.39 -8.64 -10.25
N ASN A 103 19.17 -9.95 -10.06
CA ASN A 103 19.69 -10.96 -10.99
C ASN A 103 19.14 -10.83 -12.43
N ASN A 104 18.01 -10.14 -12.61
CA ASN A 104 17.31 -10.00 -13.89
C ASN A 104 17.44 -8.61 -14.51
N LYS A 105 18.15 -7.67 -13.88
CA LYS A 105 18.33 -6.29 -14.34
C LYS A 105 19.64 -5.72 -13.80
N ASP A 106 20.36 -4.92 -14.60
CA ASP A 106 21.51 -4.14 -14.12
C ASP A 106 21.08 -2.91 -13.30
N LEU A 107 20.33 -3.18 -12.22
CA LEU A 107 19.78 -2.19 -11.31
C LEU A 107 20.10 -2.59 -9.88
N PHE A 108 20.66 -1.65 -9.13
CA PHE A 108 20.86 -1.78 -7.68
C PHE A 108 19.64 -1.23 -6.94
N VAL A 109 19.16 -1.99 -5.95
CA VAL A 109 18.06 -1.59 -5.08
C VAL A 109 18.49 -1.62 -3.62
N GLN A 110 17.89 -0.76 -2.79
CA GLN A 110 18.07 -0.81 -1.35
C GLN A 110 17.24 -1.95 -0.76
N LYS A 111 17.82 -2.68 0.20
CA LYS A 111 17.20 -3.80 0.91
C LYS A 111 17.42 -3.67 2.41
N GLN A 112 16.39 -4.00 3.18
CA GLN A 112 16.46 -4.11 4.63
C GLN A 112 15.60 -5.29 5.09
N ASP A 113 16.15 -6.14 5.96
CA ASP A 113 15.42 -7.25 6.55
C ASP A 113 14.82 -6.81 7.89
N ILE A 114 13.55 -7.18 8.10
CA ILE A 114 12.77 -6.82 9.27
C ILE A 114 12.26 -8.11 9.90
N HIS A 115 12.51 -8.31 11.19
CA HIS A 115 12.03 -9.46 11.94
C HIS A 115 10.84 -9.04 12.81
N ILE A 116 9.67 -9.60 12.50
CA ILE A 116 8.42 -9.29 13.18
C ILE A 116 8.00 -10.52 13.99
N GLN A 117 7.79 -10.33 15.29
CA GLN A 117 7.30 -11.35 16.21
C GLN A 117 5.78 -11.20 16.39
N ASN A 118 5.05 -12.31 16.45
CA ASN A 118 3.63 -12.28 16.75
C ASN A 118 3.37 -11.71 18.16
N THR A 119 2.33 -10.88 18.31
CA THR A 119 1.89 -10.31 19.60
C THR A 119 1.04 -11.27 20.44
N ARG A 120 0.79 -12.48 19.95
CA ARG A 120 -0.08 -13.50 20.55
C ARG A 120 0.60 -14.86 20.58
#